data_AF-A0A2I1HL06-F1
#
_entry.id   AF-A0A2I1HL06-F1
#
_cell.length_a   1.000
_cell.length_b   1.000
_cell.length_c   1.000
_cell.angle_alpha   90.00
_cell.angle_beta   90.00
_cell.angle_gamma   90.00
#
_symmetry.space_group_name_H-M   'P 1'
#
loop_
_entity.id
_entity.type
_entity.pdbx_description
1 polymer ?
#
loop_
_entity_poly.entity_id
_entity_poly.type
_entity_poly.pdbx_seq_one_letter_code
_entity_poly.pdbx_strand_id
1 'polypeptide(L)'
;MAKHLEVPVTLLTLSTINENLHYGPFACYWHNAGSGYSSSLLHFYNKKQVLFVSRIVDNKCIIEIYQQAQKIKIIHGSTPSEVWRKSWFMEKYDGSELYGLKDQKTQN
;
A
#
# COMPACT_ATOMS: atom_id res chain seq x y z
N MET A 1 7.19 5.40 -19.34
CA MET A 1 6.34 4.19 -19.34
C MET A 1 6.57 3.46 -18.03
N ALA A 2 5.60 3.49 -17.12
CA ALA A 2 5.66 2.72 -15.87
C ALA A 2 5.52 1.23 -16.21
N LYS A 3 6.36 0.37 -15.62
CA LYS A 3 6.31 -1.07 -15.85
C LYS A 3 5.23 -1.66 -14.94
N HIS A 4 4.22 -2.32 -15.53
CA HIS A 4 3.24 -3.10 -14.79
C HIS A 4 3.93 -4.35 -14.20
N LEU A 5 3.69 -4.67 -12.93
CA LEU A 5 4.30 -5.82 -12.27
C LEU A 5 3.21 -6.74 -11.72
N GLU A 6 3.16 -7.95 -12.25
CA GLU A 6 2.30 -9.01 -11.70
C GLU A 6 2.94 -9.60 -10.45
N VAL A 7 2.79 -8.89 -9.33
CA VAL A 7 3.15 -9.38 -8.00
C VAL A 7 1.92 -9.91 -7.27
N PRO A 8 2.03 -11.02 -6.53
CA PRO A 8 0.93 -11.52 -5.73
C PRO A 8 0.66 -10.56 -4.56
N VAL A 9 -0.41 -9.78 -4.68
CA VAL A 9 -0.97 -8.94 -3.61
C VAL A 9 -2.16 -9.69 -3.03
N THR A 10 -2.20 -9.81 -1.70
CA THR A 10 -3.36 -10.38 -0.99
C THR A 10 -3.98 -9.30 -0.12
N LEU A 11 -5.25 -9.00 -0.38
CA LEU A 11 -6.07 -8.15 0.46
C LEU A 11 -6.35 -8.85 1.80
N LEU A 12 -6.02 -8.19 2.91
CA LEU A 12 -6.24 -8.76 4.24
C LEU A 12 -7.57 -8.31 4.80
N THR A 13 -7.92 -7.03 4.65
CA THR A 13 -9.17 -6.44 5.15
C THR A 13 -9.64 -5.27 4.29
N LEU A 14 -10.95 -5.25 3.97
CA LEU A 14 -11.65 -4.08 3.44
C LEU A 14 -12.21 -3.24 4.60
N SER A 15 -12.20 -1.93 4.47
CA SER A 15 -12.79 -1.01 5.45
C SER A 15 -13.85 -0.13 4.80
N THR A 16 -14.85 0.29 5.58
CA THR A 16 -15.90 1.20 5.12
C THR A 16 -15.36 2.62 4.92
N ILE A 17 -15.76 3.26 3.82
CA ILE A 17 -15.46 4.68 3.58
C ILE A 17 -16.30 5.50 4.53
N ASN A 18 -15.67 6.27 5.42
CA ASN A 18 -16.38 7.28 6.21
C ASN A 18 -16.49 8.56 5.37
N GLU A 19 -17.62 8.76 4.70
CA GLU A 19 -17.91 9.92 3.84
C GLU A 19 -17.91 11.27 4.57
N ASN A 20 -18.06 11.28 5.91
CA ASN A 20 -18.06 12.49 6.73
C ASN A 20 -16.65 12.96 7.11
N LEU A 21 -15.62 12.14 6.88
CA LEU A 21 -14.24 12.58 7.03
C LEU A 21 -13.91 13.39 5.77
N HIS A 22 -13.71 14.71 5.90
CA HIS A 22 -13.23 15.54 4.80
C HIS A 22 -11.81 15.07 4.40
N TYR A 23 -11.78 14.14 3.46
CA TYR A 23 -10.63 13.69 2.73
C TYR A 23 -10.13 14.92 1.96
N GLY A 24 -9.02 15.52 2.41
CA GLY A 24 -8.37 16.61 1.67
C GLY A 24 -8.15 16.21 0.20
N PRO A 25 -7.81 17.15 -0.70
CA PRO A 25 -7.80 16.95 -2.15
C PRO A 25 -6.93 15.76 -2.67
N PHE A 26 -6.14 15.12 -1.79
CA PHE A 26 -5.31 13.96 -2.08
C PHE A 26 -5.97 12.59 -1.80
N ALA A 27 -7.07 12.53 -1.06
CA ALA A 27 -7.71 11.27 -0.68
C ALA A 27 -8.81 10.81 -1.66
N CYS A 28 -9.20 11.66 -2.62
CA CYS A 28 -10.06 11.28 -3.76
C CYS A 28 -9.42 10.24 -4.71
N TYR A 29 -8.12 9.93 -4.55
CA TYR A 29 -7.38 9.02 -5.42
C TYR A 29 -7.20 7.60 -4.85
N TRP A 30 -7.78 7.28 -3.69
CA TRP A 30 -7.56 5.97 -3.05
C TRP A 30 -8.52 4.87 -3.49
N HIS A 31 -9.15 4.99 -4.66
CA HIS A 31 -10.02 3.95 -5.24
C HIS A 31 -10.94 3.29 -4.20
N ASN A 32 -11.70 4.09 -3.45
CA ASN A 32 -12.63 3.63 -2.41
C ASN A 32 -12.00 2.98 -1.16
N ALA A 33 -10.67 2.94 -1.01
CA ALA A 33 -10.03 2.48 0.21
C ALA A 33 -10.07 3.57 1.30
N GLY A 34 -10.79 3.29 2.39
CA GLY A 34 -10.91 4.15 3.56
C GLY A 34 -9.88 3.88 4.66
N SER A 35 -9.99 4.63 5.76
CA SER A 35 -9.25 4.32 7.00
C SER A 35 -9.63 2.91 7.50
N GLY A 36 -8.63 2.09 7.80
CA GLY A 36 -8.79 0.67 8.15
C GLY A 36 -8.39 -0.30 7.03
N TYR A 37 -8.10 0.20 5.83
CA TYR A 37 -7.60 -0.62 4.74
C TYR A 37 -6.27 -1.30 5.10
N SER A 38 -6.15 -2.59 4.77
CA SER A 38 -4.87 -3.30 4.87
C SER A 38 -4.70 -4.32 3.73
N SER A 39 -3.53 -4.30 3.10
CA SER A 39 -3.11 -5.29 2.10
C SER A 39 -1.69 -5.75 2.36
N SER A 40 -1.32 -6.87 1.73
CA SER A 40 0.01 -7.45 1.84
C SER A 40 0.59 -7.81 0.48
N LEU A 41 1.89 -7.59 0.34
CA LEU A 41 2.66 -7.87 -0.86
C LEU A 41 3.89 -8.70 -0.48
N LEU A 42 4.04 -9.86 -1.10
CA LEU A 42 5.19 -10.73 -0.92
C LEU A 42 6.17 -10.53 -2.08
N HIS A 43 7.44 -10.26 -1.76
CA HIS A 43 8.46 -10.06 -2.78
C HIS A 43 9.80 -10.68 -2.35
N PHE A 44 10.59 -11.13 -3.33
CA PHE A 44 11.95 -11.60 -3.08
C PHE A 44 12.95 -10.51 -3.45
N TYR A 45 13.72 -10.05 -2.47
CA TYR A 45 14.82 -9.10 -2.67
C TYR A 45 16.14 -9.75 -2.25
N ASN A 46 17.12 -9.80 -3.16
CA ASN A 46 18.42 -10.45 -2.93
C ASN A 46 18.32 -11.86 -2.31
N LYS A 47 17.43 -12.71 -2.87
CA LYS A 47 17.13 -14.08 -2.38
C LYS A 47 16.52 -14.16 -0.97
N LYS A 48 16.17 -13.02 -0.37
CA LYS A 48 15.44 -12.96 0.90
C LYS A 48 13.99 -12.58 0.64
N GLN A 49 13.06 -13.33 1.24
CA GLN A 49 11.65 -12.98 1.20
C GLN A 49 11.40 -11.78 2.10
N VAL A 50 10.64 -10.82 1.58
CA VAL A 50 10.22 -9.61 2.26
C VAL A 50 8.70 -9.51 2.12
N LEU A 51 8.04 -9.24 3.23
CA LEU A 51 6.61 -8.98 3.30
C LEU A 51 6.41 -7.49 3.52
N PHE A 52 5.67 -6.86 2.63
CA PHE A 52 5.21 -5.49 2.76
C PHE A 52 3.75 -5.51 3.19
N VAL A 53 3.42 -4.79 4.26
CA VAL A 53 2.05 -4.61 4.72
C VAL A 53 1.69 -3.15 4.54
N SER A 54 0.78 -2.88 3.63
CA SER A 54 0.28 -1.55 3.30
C SER A 54 -0.97 -1.28 4.13
N ARG A 55 -1.04 -0.12 4.77
CA ARG A 55 -2.21 0.31 5.56
C ARG A 55 -2.59 1.75 5.25
N ILE A 56 -3.88 2.06 5.40
CA ILE A 56 -4.37 3.43 5.44
C ILE A 56 -5.05 3.63 6.80
N VAL A 57 -4.54 4.57 7.59
CA VAL A 57 -5.06 4.91 8.92
C VAL A 57 -5.10 6.43 9.04
N ASP A 58 -6.26 6.99 9.37
CA ASP A 58 -6.46 8.43 9.55
C ASP A 58 -5.86 9.28 8.43
N ASN A 59 -6.15 8.87 7.19
CA ASN A 59 -5.65 9.51 5.97
C ASN A 59 -4.12 9.50 5.79
N LYS A 60 -3.42 8.58 6.48
CA LYS A 60 -1.99 8.35 6.30
C LYS A 60 -1.78 6.99 5.67
N CYS A 61 -0.94 6.96 4.64
CA CYS A 61 -0.42 5.73 4.07
C CYS A 61 0.75 5.26 4.92
N ILE A 62 0.74 3.97 5.24
CA ILE A 62 1.77 3.31 6.03
C ILE A 62 2.23 2.06 5.28
N ILE A 63 3.55 1.86 5.18
CA ILE A 63 4.14 0.58 4.79
C ILE A 63 4.91 0.04 5.98
N GLU A 64 4.59 -1.17 6.39
CA GLU A 64 5.41 -1.96 7.31
C GLU A 64 6.18 -3.01 6.50
N ILE A 65 7.48 -3.11 6.74
CA ILE A 65 8.35 -4.04 6.04
C ILE A 65 8.78 -5.12 7.04
N TYR A 66 8.55 -6.38 6.69
CA TYR A 66 8.94 -7.54 7.47
C TYR A 66 9.91 -8.42 6.69
N GLN A 67 10.94 -8.90 7.37
CA GLN A 67 11.89 -9.89 6.86
C GLN A 67 12.14 -10.92 7.95
N GLN A 68 12.10 -12.21 7.61
CA GLN A 68 12.29 -13.31 8.58
C GLN A 68 11.37 -13.17 9.82
N ALA A 69 10.09 -12.85 9.61
CA ALA A 69 9.08 -12.59 10.64
C ALA A 69 9.38 -11.44 11.62
N GLN A 70 10.41 -10.62 11.35
CA GLN A 70 10.70 -9.42 12.14
C GLN A 70 10.32 -8.16 11.37
N LYS A 71 9.71 -7.19 12.05
CA LYS A 71 9.44 -5.86 11.50
C LYS A 71 10.74 -5.07 11.43
N ILE A 72 11.18 -4.73 10.22
CA ILE A 72 12.46 -4.07 10.00
C ILE A 72 12.33 -2.56 9.76
N LYS A 73 11.17 -2.10 9.26
CA LYS A 73 10.95 -0.68 8.95
C LYS A 73 9.46 -0.35 8.92
N ILE A 74 9.14 0.89 9.30
CA ILE A 74 7.84 1.50 9.09
C ILE A 74 8.05 2.82 8.35
N ILE A 75 7.20 3.09 7.36
CA ILE A 75 7.27 4.30 6.53
C ILE A 75 5.90 4.94 6.51
N HIS A 76 5.87 6.25 6.77
CA HIS A 76 4.66 7.07 6.77
C HIS A 76 4.69 8.09 5.63
N GLY A 77 3.51 8.37 5.09
CA GLY A 77 3.32 9.39 4.06
C GLY A 77 1.84 9.70 3.86
N SER A 78 1.58 10.73 3.07
CA SER A 78 0.22 11.19 2.77
C SER A 78 -0.38 10.49 1.55
N THR A 79 0.41 9.78 0.77
CA THR A 79 -0.05 9.04 -0.43
C THR A 79 0.69 7.71 -0.59
N PRO A 80 0.10 6.71 -1.27
CA PRO A 80 0.76 5.43 -1.59
C PRO A 80 2.10 5.61 -2.32
N SER A 81 2.15 6.52 -3.29
CA SER A 81 3.39 6.78 -4.05
C SER A 81 4.48 7.41 -3.19
N GLU A 82 4.13 8.29 -2.25
CA GLU A 82 5.12 8.91 -1.36
C GLU A 82 5.81 7.89 -0.46
N VAL A 83 5.06 6.99 0.16
CA VAL A 83 5.62 5.95 1.05
C VAL A 83 6.48 4.95 0.29
N TRP A 84 6.08 4.54 -0.91
CA TRP A 84 6.88 3.64 -1.74
C TRP A 84 8.17 4.32 -2.21
N ARG A 85 8.12 5.59 -2.61
CA ARG A 85 9.34 6.37 -2.92
C ARG A 85 10.29 6.46 -1.72
N LYS A 86 9.78 6.75 -0.52
CA LYS A 86 10.59 6.79 0.71
C LYS A 86 11.17 5.43 1.11
N SER A 87 10.62 4.34 0.60
CA SER A 87 11.14 3.01 0.87
C SER A 87 12.47 2.73 0.18
N TRP A 88 12.77 3.45 -0.91
CA TRP A 88 13.88 3.16 -1.85
C TRP A 88 13.76 1.80 -2.56
N PHE A 89 12.75 1.00 -2.18
CA PHE A 89 12.33 -0.19 -2.91
C PHE A 89 11.36 0.24 -3.99
N MET A 90 11.50 -0.36 -5.17
CA MET A 90 10.42 -0.38 -6.15
C MET A 90 9.96 1.02 -6.64
N GLU A 91 10.82 2.04 -6.63
CA GLU A 91 10.52 3.42 -7.07
C GLU A 91 9.97 3.53 -8.50
N LYS A 92 10.26 2.55 -9.35
CA LYS A 92 9.81 2.49 -10.74
C LYS A 92 8.36 2.02 -10.91
N TYR A 93 7.70 1.60 -9.84
CA TYR A 93 6.34 1.06 -9.84
C TYR A 93 5.36 2.07 -9.25
N ASP A 94 4.11 1.96 -9.67
CA ASP A 94 3.03 2.81 -9.20
C ASP A 94 2.65 2.44 -7.76
N GLY A 95 2.70 3.41 -6.85
CA GLY A 95 2.44 3.17 -5.43
C GLY A 95 1.02 2.65 -5.16
N SER A 96 0.03 3.03 -5.97
CA SER A 96 -1.34 2.54 -5.81
C SER A 96 -1.49 1.09 -6.26
N GLU A 97 -0.73 0.65 -7.27
CA GLU A 97 -0.63 -0.76 -7.68
C GLU A 97 0.03 -1.60 -6.58
N LEU A 98 1.13 -1.12 -5.99
CA LEU A 98 1.80 -1.79 -4.88
C LEU A 98 0.98 -1.80 -3.58
N TYR A 99 0.06 -0.84 -3.41
CA TYR A 99 -0.94 -0.87 -2.35
C TYR A 99 -2.06 -1.86 -2.65
N GLY A 100 -2.21 -2.34 -3.88
CA GLY A 100 -3.32 -3.21 -4.30
C GLY A 100 -4.60 -2.46 -4.66
N LEU A 101 -4.61 -1.12 -4.70
CA LEU A 101 -5.82 -0.30 -4.93
C LEU A 101 -6.38 -0.40 -6.36
N LYS A 102 -5.58 -0.90 -7.29
CA LYS A 102 -5.96 -1.12 -8.69
C LYS A 102 -6.41 -2.56 -8.96
N ASP A 103 -6.28 -3.46 -7.98
CA ASP A 103 -6.77 -4.84 -8.13
C ASP A 103 -8.29 -4.84 -8.04
N GLN A 104 -8.95 -5.40 -9.05
CA GLN A 104 -10.40 -5.48 -9.15
C GLN A 104 -11.05 -6.17 -7.93
N LYS A 105 -10.33 -7.08 -7.25
CA LYS A 105 -10.79 -7.74 -6.03
C LYS A 105 -10.82 -6.82 -4.80
N THR A 106 -10.19 -5.66 -4.88
CA THR A 106 -10.15 -4.64 -3.81
C THR A 106 -11.14 -3.50 -4.04
N GLN A 107 -11.78 -3.44 -5.21
CA GLN A 107 -12.69 -2.38 -5.64
C GLN A 107 -14.18 -2.79 -5.54
N ASN A 108 -14.57 -3.36 -4.40
CA ASN A 108 -15.98 -3.66 -4.11
C ASN A 108 -16.69 -2.48 -3.43
#